data_AF-A0ABD3SPP3-F1
#
_entry.id   AF-A0ABD3SPP3-F1
#
_cell.length_a   1.000
_cell.length_b   1.000
_cell.length_c   1.000
_cell.angle_alpha   90.00
_cell.angle_beta   90.00
_cell.angle_gamma   90.00
#
_symmetry.space_group_name_H-M   'P 1'
#
loop_
_entity.id
_entity.type
_entity.pdbx_description
1 polymer ?
#
loop_
_entity_poly.entity_id
_entity_poly.type
_entity_poly.pdbx_seq_one_letter_code
_entity_poly.pdbx_strand_id
1 'polypeptide(L)'
;MPPRSYDEECMKVAIDEARNAYLNGCMPFGAVLADENGNIIVRAQNGSAASARRGGTGDVTLHAEMELVREACRVLDREGREKCTLYTSTEPCVMCAGAIYWSGVSRVVYGCSSMQLEANLSGPGGFDIDIRLLYGPYSREGTRDIEVVGPLLEEEALIAHADSGIWPKCREYLEKNNANWKAVAAQDDIQVEKSLRISGLGSAPAVDDAIVPIIDIRGLEAEVMEKLWQAATNVGFFVVTGHGIPQNVIDDAFAESSNFFSQSVEDKKEQSPFAANLNSGYEYMSQIRPSTGLADRKESIQITAREGCMDGRWPNDAFKSASTALMEAAHSLACKILDLLEPRALPHEIERGSLSKSHTLWSDDGQCTLRFLHYPPAPRADIIRLREDGHWRAGAHTDWANVTLLFQRAEDKGLECCANPRVVAESKDYRWVEVNPVEWGITVNIGDMLARWSDGRLYSNLHRVRMPKDAELDPPRSRFSIAFFAQSDKKTLIKSQDSEPITAGDYIMSRVRSNFEANFKYP
;
A
#
# COMPACT_ATOMS: atom_id res chain seq x y z
N MET A 1 34.17 -17.46 5.24
CA MET A 1 33.90 -17.73 6.67
C MET A 1 32.39 -17.61 6.90
N PRO A 2 31.80 -18.28 7.91
CA PRO A 2 30.37 -18.17 8.18
C PRO A 2 29.99 -16.73 8.62
N PRO A 3 28.76 -16.27 8.33
CA PRO A 3 28.29 -14.97 8.79
C PRO A 3 28.28 -14.86 10.33
N ARG A 4 28.52 -13.66 10.84
CA ARG A 4 28.31 -13.29 12.25
C ARG A 4 26.82 -13.11 12.52
N SER A 5 26.40 -13.26 13.78
CA SER A 5 24.98 -13.24 14.16
C SER A 5 24.23 -11.95 13.79
N TYR A 6 24.95 -10.83 13.65
CA TYR A 6 24.40 -9.52 13.29
C TYR A 6 24.53 -9.19 11.79
N ASP A 7 25.18 -10.05 11.00
CA ASP A 7 25.47 -9.74 9.59
C ASP A 7 24.20 -9.58 8.76
N GLU A 8 23.19 -10.43 8.99
CA GLU A 8 21.92 -10.35 8.27
C GLU A 8 21.16 -9.06 8.60
N GLU A 9 21.14 -8.65 9.87
CA GLU A 9 20.46 -7.41 10.29
C GLU A 9 21.14 -6.18 9.68
N CYS A 10 22.48 -6.11 9.72
CA CYS A 10 23.23 -5.03 9.11
C CYS A 10 23.07 -5.01 7.58
N MET A 11 23.04 -6.18 6.94
CA MET A 11 22.82 -6.30 5.50
C MET A 11 21.43 -5.82 5.09
N LYS A 12 20.38 -6.16 5.86
CA LYS A 12 19.03 -5.63 5.62
C LYS A 12 19.00 -4.12 5.63
N VAL A 13 19.72 -3.48 6.58
CA VAL A 13 19.81 -2.02 6.59
C VAL A 13 20.55 -1.48 5.36
N ALA A 14 21.65 -2.12 4.92
CA ALA A 14 22.32 -1.71 3.68
C ALA A 14 21.39 -1.79 2.45
N ILE A 15 20.56 -2.84 2.37
CA ILE A 15 19.54 -3.01 1.32
C ILE A 15 18.44 -1.94 1.44
N ASP A 16 18.04 -1.57 2.66
CA ASP A 16 17.07 -0.48 2.87
C ASP A 16 17.64 0.89 2.45
N GLU A 17 18.91 1.15 2.73
CA GLU A 17 19.59 2.35 2.21
C GLU A 17 19.63 2.35 0.68
N ALA A 18 19.74 1.19 0.04
CA ALA A 18 19.68 1.06 -1.41
C ALA A 18 18.28 1.41 -1.97
N ARG A 19 17.22 0.94 -1.30
CA ARG A 19 15.84 1.32 -1.63
C ARG A 19 15.62 2.82 -1.42
N ASN A 20 16.11 3.38 -0.31
CA ASN A 20 15.99 4.80 0.00
C ASN A 20 16.74 5.67 -1.01
N ALA A 21 17.93 5.25 -1.47
CA ALA A 21 18.66 5.94 -2.53
C ALA A 21 17.80 6.09 -3.79
N TYR A 22 17.09 5.03 -4.18
CA TYR A 22 16.15 5.08 -5.30
C TYR A 22 14.93 5.96 -5.05
N LEU A 23 14.34 5.90 -3.87
CA LEU A 23 13.25 6.82 -3.49
C LEU A 23 13.69 8.29 -3.56
N ASN A 24 14.97 8.56 -3.32
CA ASN A 24 15.60 9.87 -3.45
C ASN A 24 16.04 10.21 -4.90
N GLY A 25 15.67 9.38 -5.88
CA GLY A 25 15.97 9.58 -7.30
C GLY A 25 17.39 9.20 -7.72
N CYS A 26 18.13 8.52 -6.86
CA CYS A 26 19.49 8.03 -7.11
C CYS A 26 19.50 6.55 -7.53
N MET A 27 20.64 6.05 -7.98
CA MET A 27 20.81 4.62 -8.26
C MET A 27 20.60 3.81 -6.96
N PRO A 28 19.93 2.64 -7.00
CA PRO A 28 19.53 1.87 -5.81
C PRO A 28 20.71 1.13 -5.17
N PHE A 29 21.70 1.85 -4.65
CA PHE A 29 22.81 1.26 -3.90
C PHE A 29 22.90 1.89 -2.51
N GLY A 30 23.17 1.05 -1.51
CA GLY A 30 23.22 1.45 -0.11
C GLY A 30 24.29 0.70 0.65
N ALA A 31 24.83 1.34 1.67
CA ALA A 31 25.88 0.77 2.51
C ALA A 31 25.74 1.24 3.96
N VAL A 32 26.21 0.41 4.90
CA VAL A 32 26.33 0.75 6.32
C VAL A 32 27.65 0.29 6.90
N LEU A 33 28.15 1.00 7.90
CA LEU A 33 29.31 0.62 8.69
C LEU A 33 28.84 0.26 10.09
N ALA A 34 29.18 -0.94 10.56
CA ALA A 34 28.89 -1.37 11.93
C ALA A 34 30.17 -1.69 12.71
N ASP A 35 30.11 -1.51 14.03
CA ASP A 35 31.17 -1.92 14.95
C ASP A 35 31.24 -3.45 15.12
N GLU A 36 32.18 -3.92 15.94
CA GLU A 36 32.38 -5.33 16.28
C GLU A 36 31.16 -6.01 16.95
N ASN A 37 30.20 -5.23 17.45
CA ASN A 37 28.98 -5.69 18.11
C ASN A 37 27.74 -5.61 17.20
N GLY A 38 27.89 -5.14 15.96
CA GLY A 38 26.78 -4.95 15.02
C GLY A 38 26.02 -3.63 15.18
N ASN A 39 26.53 -2.68 15.99
CA ASN A 39 25.92 -1.35 16.08
C ASN A 39 26.29 -0.53 14.85
N ILE A 40 25.27 -0.02 14.14
CA ILE A 40 25.48 0.82 12.97
C ILE A 40 26.00 2.19 13.38
N ILE A 41 27.19 2.54 12.90
CA ILE A 41 27.89 3.80 13.13
C ILE A 41 27.56 4.80 12.02
N VAL A 42 27.58 4.33 10.78
CA VAL A 42 27.40 5.15 9.58
C VAL A 42 26.44 4.47 8.64
N ARG A 43 25.59 5.25 7.99
CA ARG A 43 24.74 4.84 6.88
C ARG A 43 25.01 5.74 5.70
N ALA A 44 25.03 5.18 4.50
CA ALA A 44 25.24 5.96 3.29
C ALA A 44 24.41 5.39 2.14
N GLN A 45 23.97 6.32 1.30
CA GLN A 45 23.18 6.06 0.11
C GLN A 45 23.99 6.50 -1.11
N ASN A 46 23.72 5.89 -2.25
CA ASN A 46 24.25 6.37 -3.51
C ASN A 46 23.65 7.74 -3.84
N GLY A 47 24.50 8.68 -4.26
CA GLY A 47 24.11 10.04 -4.66
C GLY A 47 24.15 10.28 -6.17
N SER A 48 24.51 9.26 -6.97
CA SER A 48 24.47 9.33 -8.43
C SER A 48 23.03 9.18 -8.92
N ALA A 49 22.59 10.08 -9.81
CA ALA A 49 21.18 10.13 -10.24
C ALA A 49 20.80 8.93 -11.13
N ALA A 50 19.60 8.40 -10.89
CA ALA A 50 19.04 7.26 -11.64
C ALA A 50 18.65 7.58 -13.09
N SER A 51 18.44 8.86 -13.41
CA SER A 51 18.16 9.31 -14.77
C SER A 51 19.10 10.44 -15.13
N ALA A 52 19.73 10.37 -16.31
CA ALA A 52 20.68 11.37 -16.82
C ALA A 52 20.10 12.79 -16.99
N ARG A 53 18.87 13.08 -16.52
CA ARG A 53 18.18 14.37 -16.63
C ARG A 53 17.41 14.82 -15.38
N ARG A 54 17.56 14.16 -14.22
CA ARG A 54 16.96 14.64 -12.96
C ARG A 54 18.03 14.91 -11.91
N GLY A 55 18.52 16.14 -11.87
CA GLY A 55 19.04 16.79 -10.65
C GLY A 55 20.28 16.22 -9.95
N GLY A 56 20.87 15.12 -10.40
CA GLY A 56 22.18 14.67 -9.89
C GLY A 56 23.30 15.63 -10.27
N THR A 57 24.38 15.64 -9.49
CA THR A 57 25.58 16.45 -9.78
C THR A 57 26.26 16.06 -11.09
N GLY A 58 25.96 14.87 -11.63
CA GLY A 58 26.71 14.22 -12.71
C GLY A 58 28.00 13.54 -12.21
N ASP A 59 28.24 13.56 -10.90
CA ASP A 59 29.41 12.94 -10.27
C ASP A 59 29.19 11.43 -10.11
N VAL A 60 29.86 10.66 -10.97
CA VAL A 60 29.82 9.20 -10.96
C VAL A 60 30.58 8.59 -9.77
N THR A 61 31.24 9.39 -8.94
CA THR A 61 31.97 8.90 -7.76
C THR A 61 31.11 8.78 -6.50
N LEU A 62 29.86 9.26 -6.53
CA LEU A 62 28.92 9.27 -5.39
C LEU A 62 28.27 7.90 -5.15
N HIS A 63 29.09 6.86 -5.05
CA HIS A 63 28.64 5.52 -4.70
C HIS A 63 28.42 5.41 -3.18
N ALA A 64 27.50 4.55 -2.77
CA ALA A 64 27.15 4.38 -1.36
C ALA A 64 28.37 4.05 -0.50
N GLU A 65 29.27 3.18 -0.97
CA GLU A 65 30.48 2.80 -0.23
C GLU A 65 31.50 3.94 -0.16
N MET A 66 31.57 4.79 -1.19
CA MET A 66 32.45 5.96 -1.21
C MET A 66 31.99 6.99 -0.18
N GLU A 67 30.69 7.27 -0.15
CA GLU A 67 30.09 8.16 0.84
C GLU A 67 30.22 7.59 2.25
N LEU A 68 30.03 6.27 2.40
CA LEU A 68 30.21 5.60 3.69
C LEU A 68 31.64 5.74 4.20
N VAL A 69 32.64 5.48 3.36
CA VAL A 69 34.07 5.59 3.73
C VAL A 69 34.44 7.04 4.05
N ARG A 70 33.92 8.01 3.30
CA ARG A 70 34.13 9.45 3.58
C ARG A 70 33.63 9.80 4.99
N GLU A 71 32.41 9.39 5.31
CA GLU A 71 31.83 9.69 6.62
C GLU A 71 32.48 8.88 7.74
N ALA A 72 32.84 7.62 7.50
CA ALA A 72 33.60 6.79 8.44
C ALA A 72 34.94 7.43 8.81
N CYS A 73 35.67 7.97 7.83
CA CYS A 73 36.93 8.68 8.07
C CYS A 73 36.75 9.98 8.88
N ARG A 74 35.55 10.57 8.87
CA ARG A 74 35.21 11.78 9.63
C ARG A 74 34.92 11.47 11.09
N VAL A 75 34.25 10.34 11.37
CA VAL A 75 33.71 10.02 12.71
C VAL A 75 34.54 9.00 13.49
N LEU A 76 35.43 8.25 12.83
CA LEU A 76 36.33 7.29 13.46
C LEU A 76 37.78 7.55 13.05
N ASP A 77 38.72 7.19 13.93
CA ASP A 77 40.12 7.09 13.56
C ASP A 77 40.42 5.76 12.84
N ARG A 78 41.69 5.54 12.49
CA ARG A 78 42.09 4.32 11.78
C ARG A 78 41.86 3.06 12.62
N GLU A 79 42.18 3.10 13.92
CA GLU A 79 42.04 1.92 14.79
C GLU A 79 40.56 1.54 14.97
N GLY A 80 39.66 2.53 15.08
CA GLY A 80 38.22 2.30 15.13
C GLY A 80 37.70 1.66 13.85
N ARG A 81 38.10 2.15 12.67
CA ARG A 81 37.67 1.57 11.38
C ARG A 81 38.22 0.16 11.16
N GLU A 82 39.39 -0.15 11.69
CA GLU A 82 39.99 -1.49 11.63
C GLU A 82 39.16 -2.56 12.36
N LYS A 83 38.28 -2.15 13.28
CA LYS A 83 37.36 -3.05 14.01
C LYS A 83 35.97 -3.13 13.38
N CYS A 84 35.69 -2.30 12.38
CA CYS A 84 34.37 -2.19 11.76
C CYS A 84 34.17 -3.17 10.60
N THR A 85 32.90 -3.49 10.35
CA THR A 85 32.44 -4.18 9.14
C THR A 85 31.65 -3.23 8.25
N LEU A 86 31.97 -3.22 6.95
CA LEU A 86 31.17 -2.54 5.93
C LEU A 86 30.20 -3.54 5.30
N TYR A 87 28.92 -3.21 5.32
CA TYR A 87 27.87 -3.92 4.61
C TYR A 87 27.44 -3.10 3.41
N THR A 88 27.37 -3.71 2.24
CA THR A 88 26.87 -3.05 1.02
C THR A 88 25.84 -3.92 0.32
N SER A 89 24.79 -3.30 -0.22
CA SER A 89 23.72 -4.00 -0.93
C SER A 89 24.22 -4.78 -2.14
N THR A 90 25.39 -4.41 -2.67
CA THR A 90 25.97 -4.99 -3.87
C THR A 90 27.48 -5.11 -3.71
N GLU A 91 28.10 -6.13 -4.31
CA GLU A 91 29.54 -6.27 -4.32
C GLU A 91 30.23 -4.97 -4.78
N PRO A 92 31.16 -4.42 -3.98
CA PRO A 92 31.73 -3.12 -4.30
C PRO A 92 32.52 -3.16 -5.61
N CYS A 93 32.30 -2.18 -6.47
CA CYS A 93 33.11 -2.01 -7.67
C CYS A 93 34.58 -1.70 -7.32
N VAL A 94 35.48 -1.80 -8.31
CA VAL A 94 36.92 -1.52 -8.16
C VAL A 94 37.27 -0.18 -7.49
N MET A 95 36.48 0.87 -7.75
CA MET A 95 36.68 2.20 -7.17
C MET A 95 36.38 2.17 -5.67
N CYS A 96 35.22 1.63 -5.31
CA CYS A 96 34.81 1.44 -3.92
C CYS A 96 35.78 0.51 -3.18
N ALA A 97 36.23 -0.56 -3.82
CA ALA A 97 37.20 -1.50 -3.25
C ALA A 97 38.52 -0.80 -2.87
N GLY A 98 39.06 0.04 -3.77
CA GLY A 98 40.25 0.84 -3.45
C GLY A 98 40.02 1.76 -2.23
N ALA A 99 38.88 2.45 -2.19
CA ALA A 99 38.56 3.34 -1.08
C ALA A 99 38.41 2.60 0.26
N ILE A 100 37.73 1.44 0.25
CA ILE A 100 37.57 0.59 1.43
C ILE A 100 38.94 0.13 1.94
N TYR A 101 39.82 -0.33 1.06
CA TYR A 101 41.17 -0.75 1.44
C TYR A 101 41.96 0.36 2.13
N TRP A 102 42.00 1.55 1.53
CA TRP A 102 42.75 2.69 2.08
C TRP A 102 42.09 3.32 3.31
N SER A 103 40.78 3.15 3.48
CA SER A 103 40.07 3.62 4.67
C SER A 103 40.54 2.90 5.93
N GLY A 104 40.98 1.65 5.80
CA GLY A 104 41.34 0.80 6.92
C GLY A 104 40.16 0.04 7.53
N VAL A 105 39.06 -0.16 6.80
CA VAL A 105 38.06 -1.19 7.15
C VAL A 105 38.64 -2.58 6.93
N SER A 106 38.40 -3.52 7.84
CA SER A 106 39.01 -4.87 7.80
C SER A 106 38.07 -5.95 7.27
N ARG A 107 36.77 -5.66 7.16
CA ARG A 107 35.77 -6.63 6.74
C ARG A 107 34.69 -6.01 5.86
N VAL A 108 34.37 -6.69 4.76
CA VAL A 108 33.30 -6.32 3.84
C VAL A 108 32.32 -7.48 3.73
N VAL A 109 31.03 -7.18 3.86
CA VAL A 109 29.94 -8.10 3.60
C VAL A 109 29.10 -7.51 2.47
N TYR A 110 28.80 -8.29 1.43
CA TYR A 110 28.01 -7.80 0.30
C TYR A 110 26.77 -8.67 0.02
N GLY A 111 25.72 -8.01 -0.49
CA GLY A 111 24.44 -8.61 -0.83
C GLY A 111 24.46 -9.30 -2.18
N CYS A 112 24.28 -8.53 -3.25
CA CYS A 112 24.30 -9.00 -4.65
C CYS A 112 25.74 -9.17 -5.17
N SER A 113 26.12 -10.31 -5.75
CA SER A 113 27.45 -10.47 -6.37
C SER A 113 27.62 -9.68 -7.68
N SER A 114 28.87 -9.38 -8.05
CA SER A 114 29.28 -8.79 -9.34
C SER A 114 28.85 -9.66 -10.53
N MET A 115 28.90 -10.98 -10.38
CA MET A 115 28.45 -11.92 -11.41
C MET A 115 26.94 -11.82 -11.64
N GLN A 116 26.15 -11.70 -10.57
CA GLN A 116 24.72 -11.46 -10.67
C GLN A 116 24.42 -10.06 -11.24
N LEU A 117 25.22 -9.06 -10.87
CA LEU A 117 25.09 -7.70 -11.39
C LEU A 117 25.37 -7.64 -12.90
N GLU A 118 26.41 -8.31 -13.39
CA GLU A 118 26.69 -8.42 -14.82
C GLU A 118 25.59 -9.17 -15.58
N ALA A 119 25.16 -10.31 -15.04
CA ALA A 119 24.14 -11.14 -15.67
C ALA A 119 22.79 -10.42 -15.80
N ASN A 120 22.43 -9.61 -14.80
CA ASN A 120 21.04 -9.19 -14.60
C ASN A 120 20.82 -7.67 -14.58
N LEU A 121 21.87 -6.86 -14.38
CA LEU A 121 21.77 -5.40 -14.26
C LEU A 121 22.57 -4.71 -15.38
N SER A 122 23.90 -4.78 -15.35
CA SER A 122 24.77 -4.01 -16.25
C SER A 122 24.87 -4.61 -17.66
N GLY A 123 24.68 -5.93 -17.81
CA GLY A 123 24.82 -6.65 -19.07
C GLY A 123 26.28 -6.91 -19.45
N PRO A 124 26.52 -7.72 -20.51
CA PRO A 124 27.87 -8.10 -20.90
C PRO A 124 28.72 -6.88 -21.29
N GLY A 125 29.95 -6.80 -20.76
CA GLY A 125 30.88 -5.69 -21.02
C GLY A 125 30.89 -4.59 -19.94
N GLY A 126 30.22 -4.81 -18.80
CA GLY A 126 30.38 -4.00 -17.59
C GLY A 126 31.78 -4.10 -16.98
N PHE A 127 32.12 -3.17 -16.08
CA PHE A 127 33.40 -3.18 -15.34
C PHE A 127 33.25 -3.79 -13.95
N ASP A 128 32.54 -4.92 -13.91
CA ASP A 128 32.18 -5.63 -12.69
C ASP A 128 33.22 -6.74 -12.44
N ILE A 129 34.02 -6.59 -11.39
CA ILE A 129 35.13 -7.49 -11.06
C ILE A 129 34.89 -8.04 -9.65
N ASP A 130 35.01 -9.36 -9.48
CA ASP A 130 34.97 -10.01 -8.15
C ASP A 130 36.03 -9.38 -7.24
N ILE A 131 35.57 -8.82 -6.12
CA ILE A 131 36.42 -8.06 -5.20
C ILE A 131 37.46 -8.93 -4.50
N ARG A 132 37.24 -10.25 -4.44
CA ARG A 132 38.24 -11.21 -3.93
C ARG A 132 39.44 -11.34 -4.84
N LEU A 133 39.35 -10.97 -6.12
CA LEU A 133 40.54 -10.87 -6.96
C LEU A 133 41.43 -9.70 -6.56
N LEU A 134 40.85 -8.66 -5.95
CA LEU A 134 41.56 -7.47 -5.48
C LEU A 134 42.13 -7.66 -4.07
N TYR A 135 41.38 -8.27 -3.15
CA TYR A 135 41.80 -8.47 -1.76
C TYR A 135 42.43 -9.84 -1.48
N GLY A 136 42.20 -10.84 -2.33
CA GLY A 136 42.57 -12.24 -2.09
C GLY A 136 43.95 -12.64 -2.65
N PRO A 137 44.10 -13.85 -3.23
CA PRO A 137 45.39 -14.56 -3.39
C PRO A 137 46.38 -13.93 -4.39
N TYR A 138 45.96 -12.91 -5.13
CA TYR A 138 46.83 -12.15 -6.04
C TYR A 138 47.42 -10.88 -5.40
N SER A 139 47.03 -10.58 -4.16
CA SER A 139 47.61 -9.52 -3.37
C SER A 139 49.07 -9.88 -3.01
N ARG A 140 49.97 -8.90 -3.10
CA ARG A 140 51.40 -9.13 -2.83
C ARG A 140 51.61 -9.42 -1.34
N GLU A 141 52.62 -10.22 -1.02
CA GLU A 141 53.05 -10.44 0.36
C GLU A 141 53.27 -9.09 1.09
N GLY A 142 52.64 -8.91 2.25
CA GLY A 142 52.63 -7.64 3.01
C GLY A 142 51.47 -6.69 2.71
N THR A 143 50.54 -7.05 1.83
CA THR A 143 49.26 -6.34 1.68
C THR A 143 48.34 -6.58 2.87
N ARG A 144 47.46 -5.61 3.15
CA ARG A 144 46.49 -5.70 4.22
C ARG A 144 45.41 -6.72 3.87
N ASP A 145 45.16 -7.65 4.79
CA ASP A 145 44.07 -8.61 4.66
C ASP A 145 42.72 -7.94 4.92
N ILE A 146 41.75 -8.19 4.04
CA ILE A 146 40.36 -7.73 4.18
C ILE A 146 39.47 -8.94 4.05
N GLU A 147 38.75 -9.25 5.13
CA GLU A 147 37.79 -10.35 5.15
C GLU A 147 36.61 -10.01 4.23
N VAL A 148 36.38 -10.83 3.20
CA VAL A 148 35.23 -10.68 2.29
C VAL A 148 34.23 -11.80 2.53
N VAL A 149 33.00 -11.42 2.89
CA VAL A 149 31.88 -12.33 3.08
C VAL A 149 30.75 -11.94 2.13
N GLY A 150 30.11 -12.94 1.55
CA GLY A 150 29.01 -12.73 0.61
C GLY A 150 29.03 -13.76 -0.53
N PRO A 151 28.00 -13.79 -1.36
CA PRO A 151 26.79 -12.96 -1.22
C PRO A 151 25.96 -13.36 0.01
N LEU A 152 25.35 -12.38 0.69
CA LEU A 152 24.49 -12.57 1.87
C LEU A 152 23.15 -11.88 1.63
N LEU A 153 22.04 -12.62 1.73
CA LEU A 153 20.72 -12.13 1.31
C LEU A 153 20.73 -11.68 -0.18
N GLU A 154 21.33 -12.51 -1.04
CA GLU A 154 21.57 -12.20 -2.46
C GLU A 154 20.28 -11.90 -3.21
N GLU A 155 19.23 -12.67 -2.93
CA GLU A 155 17.90 -12.50 -3.53
C GLU A 155 17.26 -11.19 -3.10
N GLU A 156 17.28 -10.86 -1.81
CA GLU A 156 16.72 -9.61 -1.28
C GLU A 156 17.47 -8.37 -1.78
N ALA A 157 18.80 -8.49 -1.92
CA ALA A 157 19.63 -7.46 -2.52
C ALA A 157 19.29 -7.25 -4.00
N LEU A 158 19.12 -8.34 -4.77
CA LEU A 158 18.68 -8.29 -6.16
C LEU A 158 17.27 -7.70 -6.32
N ILE A 159 16.36 -8.00 -5.39
CA ILE A 159 15.00 -7.45 -5.37
C ILE A 159 15.03 -5.93 -5.24
N ALA A 160 15.89 -5.36 -4.38
CA ALA A 160 16.01 -3.91 -4.27
C ALA A 160 16.38 -3.24 -5.60
N HIS A 161 17.18 -3.91 -6.44
CA HIS A 161 17.47 -3.46 -7.80
C HIS A 161 16.31 -3.69 -8.77
N ALA A 162 15.65 -4.84 -8.70
CA ALA A 162 14.49 -5.16 -9.55
C ALA A 162 13.28 -4.23 -9.29
N ASP A 163 13.10 -3.78 -8.05
CA ASP A 163 12.03 -2.88 -7.63
C ASP A 163 12.31 -1.41 -7.96
N SER A 164 13.58 -1.06 -8.18
CA SER A 164 13.93 0.26 -8.70
C SER A 164 13.39 0.51 -10.12
N GLY A 165 13.03 -0.55 -10.86
CA GLY A 165 12.59 -0.44 -12.25
C GLY A 165 13.66 0.06 -13.24
N ILE A 166 14.89 0.31 -12.77
CA ILE A 166 16.01 0.77 -13.60
C ILE A 166 16.51 -0.37 -14.50
N TRP A 167 16.47 -1.61 -14.02
CA TRP A 167 16.98 -2.78 -14.74
C TRP A 167 15.94 -3.89 -14.92
N PRO A 168 15.27 -3.93 -16.08
CA PRO A 168 14.24 -4.91 -16.39
C PRO A 168 14.71 -6.38 -16.35
N LYS A 169 15.97 -6.64 -16.75
CA LYS A 169 16.55 -8.00 -16.78
C LYS A 169 16.67 -8.66 -15.41
N CYS A 170 16.78 -7.85 -14.34
CA CYS A 170 16.85 -8.38 -12.98
C CYS A 170 15.56 -9.05 -12.55
N ARG A 171 14.43 -8.46 -12.96
CA ARG A 171 13.11 -9.02 -12.75
C ARG A 171 12.94 -10.36 -13.50
N GLU A 172 13.36 -10.40 -14.77
CA GLU A 172 13.30 -11.62 -15.59
C GLU A 172 14.15 -12.79 -15.02
N TYR A 173 15.29 -12.51 -14.39
CA TYR A 173 16.15 -13.53 -13.79
C TYR A 173 15.55 -14.12 -12.51
N LEU A 174 15.01 -13.27 -11.63
CA LEU A 174 14.32 -13.70 -10.42
C LEU A 174 13.10 -14.56 -10.74
N GLU A 175 12.35 -14.18 -11.77
CA GLU A 175 11.19 -14.93 -12.28
C GLU A 175 11.57 -16.31 -12.87
N LYS A 176 12.74 -16.44 -13.52
CA LYS A 176 13.19 -17.69 -14.16
C LYS A 176 13.76 -18.73 -13.20
N ASN A 177 14.34 -18.33 -12.07
CA ASN A 177 15.17 -19.25 -11.27
C ASN A 177 14.45 -19.90 -10.07
N ASN A 178 13.13 -19.71 -9.89
CA ASN A 178 12.39 -20.30 -8.77
C ASN A 178 13.08 -20.07 -7.41
N ALA A 179 13.81 -18.96 -7.27
CA ALA A 179 14.04 -18.35 -5.97
C ALA A 179 12.68 -18.33 -5.29
N ASN A 180 12.57 -18.82 -4.06
CA ASN A 180 11.31 -18.85 -3.33
C ASN A 180 10.97 -17.41 -2.95
N TRP A 181 10.62 -16.61 -3.96
CA TRP A 181 9.69 -15.53 -3.84
C TRP A 181 8.41 -16.22 -3.35
N LYS A 182 8.20 -16.17 -2.04
CA LYS A 182 6.88 -15.78 -1.65
C LYS A 182 6.85 -14.30 -1.96
N ALA A 183 6.18 -13.90 -3.04
CA ALA A 183 5.35 -12.70 -2.90
C ALA A 183 4.67 -12.90 -1.56
N VAL A 184 4.69 -11.88 -0.71
CA VAL A 184 3.90 -11.93 0.51
C VAL A 184 2.49 -12.25 0.04
N ALA A 185 2.15 -13.55 0.11
CA ALA A 185 0.83 -14.05 -0.22
C ALA A 185 -0.04 -13.13 0.57
N ALA A 186 -0.98 -12.44 -0.10
CA ALA A 186 -1.93 -11.56 0.56
C ALA A 186 -2.32 -12.31 1.83
N GLN A 187 -1.76 -11.88 2.98
CA GLN A 187 -1.94 -12.61 4.22
C GLN A 187 -3.45 -12.60 4.32
N ASP A 188 -4.10 -13.78 4.36
CA ASP A 188 -5.56 -13.89 4.41
C ASP A 188 -6.05 -12.69 5.23
N ASP A 189 -6.73 -11.71 4.64
CA ASP A 189 -6.75 -10.37 5.26
C ASP A 189 -7.41 -10.38 6.66
N ILE A 190 -8.10 -11.47 6.99
CA ILE A 190 -8.50 -11.84 8.36
C ILE A 190 -7.31 -11.95 9.31
N GLN A 191 -6.22 -12.59 8.91
CA GLN A 191 -4.97 -12.68 9.65
C GLN A 191 -4.35 -11.31 9.80
N VAL A 192 -4.48 -10.41 8.81
CA VAL A 192 -4.11 -9.00 8.96
C VAL A 192 -5.03 -8.35 10.01
N GLU A 193 -6.36 -8.38 9.85
CA GLU A 193 -7.29 -7.76 10.80
C GLU A 193 -7.19 -8.35 12.23
N LYS A 194 -6.91 -9.66 12.33
CA LYS A 194 -6.69 -10.37 13.60
C LYS A 194 -5.33 -10.03 14.19
N SER A 195 -4.29 -9.86 13.38
CA SER A 195 -3.00 -9.37 13.86
C SER A 195 -3.09 -7.92 14.34
N LEU A 196 -4.02 -7.10 13.80
CA LEU A 196 -4.29 -5.76 14.32
C LEU A 196 -4.78 -5.77 15.78
N ARG A 197 -5.62 -6.76 16.17
CA ARG A 197 -6.04 -6.91 17.58
C ARG A 197 -4.86 -7.22 18.50
N ILE A 198 -3.95 -8.09 18.05
CA ILE A 198 -2.81 -8.55 18.86
C ILE A 198 -1.75 -7.44 19.00
N SER A 199 -1.60 -6.63 17.95
CA SER A 199 -0.55 -5.59 17.87
C SER A 199 -0.98 -4.21 18.37
N GLY A 200 -2.28 -3.97 18.62
CA GLY A 200 -2.80 -2.65 19.01
C GLY A 200 -2.86 -1.65 17.85
N LEU A 201 -2.69 -2.12 16.62
CA LEU A 201 -2.58 -1.23 15.46
C LEU A 201 -3.83 -0.43 15.14
N GLY A 202 -4.99 -1.00 15.46
CA GLY A 202 -6.27 -0.31 15.32
C GLY A 202 -6.36 0.98 16.14
N SER A 203 -5.53 1.16 17.18
CA SER A 203 -5.53 2.34 18.06
C SER A 203 -4.34 3.30 17.88
N ALA A 204 -3.41 3.02 16.96
CA ALA A 204 -2.27 3.90 16.70
C ALA A 204 -2.73 5.29 16.21
N PRO A 205 -2.09 6.41 16.63
CA PRO A 205 -2.47 7.75 16.20
C PRO A 205 -2.13 8.01 14.72
N ALA A 206 -2.79 9.01 14.13
CA ALA A 206 -2.40 9.51 12.82
C ALA A 206 -1.15 10.41 12.90
N VAL A 207 -0.35 10.42 11.84
CA VAL A 207 0.77 11.32 11.61
C VAL A 207 0.36 12.42 10.63
N ASP A 208 0.81 13.65 10.88
CA ASP A 208 0.38 14.83 10.12
C ASP A 208 1.21 15.06 8.83
N ASP A 209 2.33 14.35 8.66
CA ASP A 209 3.38 14.72 7.70
C ASP A 209 3.28 14.00 6.34
N ALA A 210 2.45 12.95 6.25
CA ALA A 210 2.25 12.18 5.02
C ALA A 210 1.01 12.68 4.26
N ILE A 211 1.08 12.73 2.93
CA ILE A 211 0.04 13.34 2.09
C ILE A 211 -0.56 12.27 1.15
N VAL A 212 -1.89 12.13 1.18
CA VAL A 212 -2.64 11.39 0.16
C VAL A 212 -2.61 12.19 -1.15
N PRO A 213 -2.10 11.63 -2.27
CA PRO A 213 -1.96 12.37 -3.52
C PRO A 213 -3.31 12.88 -4.07
N ILE A 214 -3.34 14.13 -4.54
CA ILE A 214 -4.47 14.71 -5.28
C ILE A 214 -4.12 14.73 -6.77
N ILE A 215 -4.97 14.14 -7.60
CA ILE A 215 -4.70 13.88 -9.01
C ILE A 215 -5.84 14.46 -9.86
N ASP A 216 -5.54 15.45 -10.70
CA ASP A 216 -6.46 15.95 -11.73
C ASP A 216 -6.45 15.03 -12.95
N ILE A 217 -7.57 14.38 -13.23
CA ILE A 217 -7.69 13.39 -14.31
C ILE A 217 -8.10 13.98 -15.67
N ARG A 218 -8.09 15.32 -15.80
CA ARG A 218 -8.22 16.05 -17.07
C ARG A 218 -6.88 16.27 -17.78
N GLY A 219 -5.77 15.98 -17.10
CA GLY A 219 -4.41 16.13 -17.64
C GLY A 219 -4.12 15.17 -18.79
N LEU A 220 -2.88 15.23 -19.30
CA LEU A 220 -2.40 14.30 -20.32
C LEU A 220 -2.47 12.86 -19.80
N GLU A 221 -3.06 11.95 -20.58
CA GLU A 221 -3.34 10.57 -20.15
C GLU A 221 -2.11 9.86 -19.57
N ALA A 222 -0.95 9.96 -20.23
CA ALA A 222 0.29 9.35 -19.76
C ALA A 222 0.75 9.87 -18.37
N GLU A 223 0.56 11.16 -18.10
CA GLU A 223 0.89 11.75 -16.79
C GLU A 223 -0.10 11.33 -15.71
N VAL A 224 -1.39 11.24 -16.07
CA VAL A 224 -2.45 10.77 -15.17
C VAL A 224 -2.21 9.31 -14.82
N MET A 225 -1.91 8.45 -15.81
CA MET A 225 -1.56 7.04 -15.59
C MET A 225 -0.36 6.89 -14.65
N GLU A 226 0.70 7.67 -14.85
CA GLU A 226 1.87 7.64 -13.96
C GLU A 226 1.52 8.03 -12.52
N LYS A 227 0.77 9.13 -12.34
CA LYS A 227 0.36 9.59 -11.00
C LYS A 227 -0.56 8.59 -10.30
N LEU A 228 -1.53 8.04 -11.01
CA LEU A 228 -2.43 7.01 -10.49
C LEU A 228 -1.65 5.76 -10.11
N TRP A 229 -0.71 5.33 -10.96
CA TRP A 229 0.15 4.19 -10.68
C TRP A 229 0.97 4.42 -9.40
N GLN A 230 1.71 5.52 -9.31
CA GLN A 230 2.51 5.86 -8.12
C GLN A 230 1.67 5.92 -6.85
N ALA A 231 0.49 6.54 -6.91
CA ALA A 231 -0.39 6.61 -5.75
C ALA A 231 -0.90 5.22 -5.34
N ALA A 232 -1.32 4.40 -6.31
CA ALA A 232 -1.83 3.06 -6.07
C ALA A 232 -0.76 2.06 -5.62
N THR A 233 0.50 2.24 -6.01
CA THR A 233 1.65 1.38 -5.62
C THR A 233 2.42 1.88 -4.40
N ASN A 234 2.20 3.11 -3.93
CA ASN A 234 2.90 3.63 -2.75
C ASN A 234 1.96 3.82 -1.56
N VAL A 235 0.74 4.31 -1.82
CA VAL A 235 -0.21 4.73 -0.78
C VAL A 235 -1.52 3.95 -0.83
N GLY A 236 -1.90 3.38 -1.98
CA GLY A 236 -3.18 2.67 -2.13
C GLY A 236 -4.43 3.56 -2.05
N PHE A 237 -4.23 4.85 -1.80
CA PHE A 237 -5.23 5.91 -1.67
C PHE A 237 -4.80 7.12 -2.50
N PHE A 238 -5.76 7.79 -3.11
CA PHE A 238 -5.59 9.07 -3.79
C PHE A 238 -6.93 9.81 -3.86
N VAL A 239 -6.89 11.11 -4.14
CA VAL A 239 -8.09 11.91 -4.41
C VAL A 239 -8.07 12.29 -5.88
N VAL A 240 -9.17 12.04 -6.60
CA VAL A 240 -9.32 12.48 -7.99
C VAL A 240 -10.12 13.78 -8.07
N THR A 241 -9.63 14.72 -8.89
CA THR A 241 -10.33 15.96 -9.26
C THR A 241 -10.51 16.02 -10.77
N GLY A 242 -11.37 16.92 -11.26
CA GLY A 242 -11.64 16.99 -12.70
C GLY A 242 -12.36 15.75 -13.24
N HIS A 243 -13.07 15.02 -12.38
CA HIS A 243 -13.70 13.74 -12.68
C HIS A 243 -14.96 13.84 -13.55
N GLY A 244 -15.58 15.03 -13.63
CA GLY A 244 -16.71 15.31 -14.53
C GLY A 244 -18.08 14.83 -14.03
N ILE A 245 -18.19 14.32 -12.80
CA ILE A 245 -19.50 14.05 -12.18
C ILE A 245 -20.12 15.39 -11.80
N PRO A 246 -21.34 15.72 -12.28
CA PRO A 246 -22.01 16.96 -11.92
C PRO A 246 -22.25 17.04 -10.41
N GLN A 247 -21.95 18.19 -9.80
CA GLN A 247 -22.08 18.36 -8.36
C GLN A 247 -23.51 18.17 -7.87
N ASN A 248 -24.51 18.59 -8.64
CA ASN A 248 -25.92 18.39 -8.27
C ASN A 248 -26.27 16.90 -8.10
N VAL A 249 -25.65 15.98 -8.86
CA VAL A 249 -25.86 14.54 -8.69
C VAL A 249 -25.35 14.07 -7.33
N ILE A 250 -24.21 14.60 -6.88
CA ILE A 250 -23.64 14.30 -5.56
C ILE A 250 -24.50 14.94 -4.46
N ASP A 251 -24.88 16.20 -4.62
CA ASP A 251 -25.68 16.96 -3.65
C ASP A 251 -27.07 16.34 -3.46
N ASP A 252 -27.76 15.97 -4.54
CA ASP A 252 -29.07 15.32 -4.50
C ASP A 252 -28.99 13.98 -3.74
N ALA A 253 -27.94 13.20 -3.97
CA ALA A 253 -27.71 11.95 -3.24
C ALA A 253 -27.44 12.17 -1.74
N PHE A 254 -26.68 13.21 -1.37
CA PHE A 254 -26.49 13.57 0.04
C PHE A 254 -27.75 14.13 0.69
N ALA A 255 -28.59 14.86 -0.06
CA ALA A 255 -29.88 15.35 0.41
C ALA A 255 -30.81 14.17 0.73
N GLU A 256 -30.95 13.21 -0.18
CA GLU A 256 -31.73 12.00 0.03
C GLU A 256 -31.16 11.12 1.15
N SER A 257 -29.83 11.05 1.27
CA SER A 257 -29.18 10.40 2.41
C SER A 257 -29.58 11.04 3.74
N SER A 258 -29.53 12.37 3.82
CA SER A 258 -29.87 13.12 5.04
C SER A 258 -31.35 12.95 5.39
N ASN A 259 -32.23 13.04 4.38
CA ASN A 259 -33.67 12.83 4.53
C ASN A 259 -33.97 11.42 5.06
N PHE A 260 -33.37 10.40 4.46
CA PHE A 260 -33.54 9.01 4.90
C PHE A 260 -33.07 8.81 6.34
N PHE A 261 -31.83 9.20 6.67
CA PHE A 261 -31.26 8.93 7.99
C PHE A 261 -31.87 9.76 9.12
N SER A 262 -32.58 10.86 8.81
CA SER A 262 -33.33 11.66 9.80
C SER A 262 -34.55 10.94 10.40
N GLN A 263 -35.02 9.87 9.76
CA GLN A 263 -36.18 9.09 10.20
C GLN A 263 -35.85 8.16 11.37
N SER A 264 -36.89 7.61 12.01
CA SER A 264 -36.71 6.62 13.07
C SER A 264 -36.05 5.34 12.54
N VAL A 265 -35.38 4.58 13.42
CA VAL A 265 -34.73 3.32 13.02
C VAL A 265 -35.77 2.31 12.55
N GLU A 266 -36.97 2.34 13.13
CA GLU A 266 -38.11 1.50 12.81
C GLU A 266 -38.60 1.78 11.38
N ASP A 267 -38.86 3.04 11.05
CA ASP A 267 -39.33 3.44 9.71
C ASP A 267 -38.32 3.07 8.63
N LYS A 268 -37.02 3.30 8.89
CA LYS A 268 -35.94 2.94 7.96
C LYS A 268 -35.86 1.43 7.72
N LYS A 269 -36.04 0.61 8.75
CA LYS A 269 -36.06 -0.86 8.65
C LYS A 269 -37.29 -1.36 7.89
N GLU A 270 -38.44 -0.72 8.08
CA GLU A 270 -39.67 -1.07 7.37
C GLU A 270 -39.57 -0.72 5.88
N GLN A 271 -39.09 0.49 5.56
CA GLN A 271 -38.91 0.96 4.18
C GLN A 271 -37.84 0.20 3.41
N SER A 272 -36.76 -0.21 4.09
CA SER A 272 -35.60 -0.84 3.45
C SER A 272 -35.07 -2.02 4.28
N PRO A 273 -35.79 -3.16 4.31
CA PRO A 273 -35.37 -4.31 5.10
C PRO A 273 -34.05 -4.90 4.59
N PHE A 274 -33.06 -4.99 5.48
CA PHE A 274 -31.74 -5.55 5.14
C PHE A 274 -31.79 -7.04 4.86
N ALA A 275 -31.16 -7.44 3.76
CA ALA A 275 -30.97 -8.81 3.35
C ALA A 275 -29.47 -9.09 3.16
N ALA A 276 -28.87 -9.78 4.13
CA ALA A 276 -27.42 -10.05 4.16
C ALA A 276 -26.93 -10.84 2.93
N ASN A 277 -27.72 -11.82 2.46
CA ASN A 277 -27.42 -12.60 1.25
C ASN A 277 -27.43 -11.76 -0.04
N LEU A 278 -28.14 -10.63 -0.03
CA LEU A 278 -28.21 -9.69 -1.14
C LEU A 278 -27.29 -8.48 -0.95
N ASN A 279 -26.67 -8.32 0.23
CA ASN A 279 -25.93 -7.12 0.63
C ASN A 279 -26.74 -5.83 0.35
N SER A 280 -28.04 -5.84 0.63
CA SER A 280 -28.97 -4.77 0.22
C SER A 280 -29.94 -4.42 1.33
N GLY A 281 -30.28 -3.14 1.46
CA GLY A 281 -31.20 -2.59 2.46
C GLY A 281 -30.50 -1.84 3.59
N TYR A 282 -31.22 -1.53 4.67
CA TYR A 282 -30.76 -0.69 5.77
C TYR A 282 -30.30 -1.46 7.01
N GLU A 283 -29.10 -1.17 7.49
CA GLU A 283 -28.50 -1.72 8.70
C GLU A 283 -28.11 -0.65 9.72
N TYR A 284 -28.17 -0.99 11.00
CA TYR A 284 -27.90 -0.10 12.12
C TYR A 284 -27.01 -0.78 13.16
N MET A 285 -25.80 -0.26 13.38
CA MET A 285 -24.83 -0.75 14.38
C MET A 285 -24.60 -2.27 14.34
N SER A 286 -24.70 -2.88 13.16
CA SER A 286 -24.64 -4.34 12.94
C SER A 286 -23.22 -4.86 12.73
N GLN A 287 -22.29 -4.00 12.31
CA GLN A 287 -20.98 -4.45 11.84
C GLN A 287 -19.95 -4.45 12.98
N ILE A 288 -19.56 -5.64 13.43
CA ILE A 288 -18.46 -5.84 14.38
C ILE A 288 -17.17 -6.06 13.60
N ARG A 289 -16.15 -5.25 13.86
CA ARG A 289 -14.87 -5.34 13.15
C ARG A 289 -13.94 -6.36 13.81
N PRO A 290 -13.31 -7.27 13.04
CA PRO A 290 -12.26 -8.13 13.55
C PRO A 290 -11.06 -7.36 14.10
N SER A 291 -10.82 -6.11 13.73
CA SER A 291 -9.73 -5.28 14.27
C SER A 291 -10.00 -4.71 15.67
N THR A 292 -11.27 -4.47 16.04
CA THR A 292 -11.65 -3.83 17.32
C THR A 292 -12.41 -4.75 18.27
N GLY A 293 -13.16 -5.72 17.74
CA GLY A 293 -14.10 -6.52 18.53
C GLY A 293 -15.35 -5.77 18.95
N LEU A 294 -15.54 -4.54 18.47
CA LEU A 294 -16.65 -3.67 18.81
C LEU A 294 -17.47 -3.36 17.55
N ALA A 295 -18.75 -3.06 17.76
CA ALA A 295 -19.63 -2.60 16.70
C ALA A 295 -19.23 -1.18 16.25
N ASP A 296 -19.17 -0.98 14.94
CA ASP A 296 -19.00 0.33 14.31
C ASP A 296 -20.14 1.27 14.72
N ARG A 297 -19.79 2.51 15.10
CA ARG A 297 -20.77 3.54 15.49
C ARG A 297 -21.37 4.23 14.25
N LYS A 298 -22.07 3.45 13.42
CA LYS A 298 -22.68 3.91 12.18
C LYS A 298 -23.98 3.17 11.84
N GLU A 299 -24.71 3.76 10.92
CA GLU A 299 -25.82 3.15 10.20
C GLU A 299 -25.61 3.33 8.69
N SER A 300 -26.20 2.46 7.89
CA SER A 300 -26.03 2.52 6.44
C SER A 300 -27.18 1.88 5.67
N ILE A 301 -27.38 2.32 4.44
CA ILE A 301 -28.23 1.65 3.45
C ILE A 301 -27.37 1.26 2.24
N GLN A 302 -27.44 -0.01 1.85
CA GLN A 302 -26.75 -0.56 0.69
C GLN A 302 -27.70 -0.70 -0.49
N ILE A 303 -27.27 -0.15 -1.63
CA ILE A 303 -27.91 -0.28 -2.93
C ILE A 303 -27.03 -1.18 -3.79
N THR A 304 -27.35 -2.46 -3.91
CA THR A 304 -26.60 -3.39 -4.76
C THR A 304 -27.19 -3.41 -6.17
N ALA A 305 -26.34 -3.13 -7.16
CA ALA A 305 -26.67 -3.02 -8.57
C ALA A 305 -26.77 -4.40 -9.25
N ARG A 306 -27.60 -5.29 -8.70
CA ARG A 306 -27.93 -6.58 -9.29
C ARG A 306 -29.44 -6.70 -9.43
N GLU A 307 -29.89 -7.30 -10.52
CA GLU A 307 -31.31 -7.50 -10.78
C GLU A 307 -32.01 -8.12 -9.55
N GLY A 308 -33.16 -7.55 -9.18
CA GLY A 308 -33.98 -7.99 -8.04
C GLY A 308 -33.44 -7.69 -6.64
N CYS A 309 -32.19 -7.22 -6.47
CA CYS A 309 -31.62 -7.02 -5.13
C CYS A 309 -32.25 -5.86 -4.36
N MET A 310 -32.82 -4.89 -5.06
CA MET A 310 -33.50 -3.73 -4.48
C MET A 310 -35.02 -3.84 -4.48
N ASP A 311 -35.59 -4.97 -4.91
CA ASP A 311 -37.04 -5.17 -4.92
C ASP A 311 -37.60 -5.10 -3.50
N GLY A 312 -38.56 -4.20 -3.29
CA GLY A 312 -39.14 -3.95 -1.97
C GLY A 312 -38.18 -3.32 -0.94
N ARG A 313 -37.06 -2.73 -1.38
CA ARG A 313 -36.04 -2.12 -0.48
C ARG A 313 -35.68 -0.68 -0.84
N TRP A 314 -36.27 -0.12 -1.89
CA TRP A 314 -36.15 1.30 -2.20
C TRP A 314 -36.92 2.12 -1.17
N PRO A 315 -36.29 3.09 -0.47
CA PRO A 315 -37.01 3.91 0.51
C PRO A 315 -38.18 4.68 -0.12
N ASN A 316 -37.92 5.30 -1.27
CA ASN A 316 -38.90 5.99 -2.10
C ASN A 316 -38.31 6.23 -3.51
N ASP A 317 -39.11 6.77 -4.43
CA ASP A 317 -38.69 7.02 -5.82
C ASP A 317 -37.62 8.10 -5.94
N ALA A 318 -37.62 9.14 -5.10
CA ALA A 318 -36.62 10.20 -5.13
C ALA A 318 -35.23 9.65 -4.73
N PHE A 319 -35.18 8.88 -3.64
CA PHE A 319 -33.97 8.19 -3.19
C PHE A 319 -33.46 7.23 -4.27
N LYS A 320 -34.36 6.49 -4.93
CA LYS A 320 -34.02 5.60 -6.05
C LYS A 320 -33.39 6.37 -7.20
N SER A 321 -34.04 7.45 -7.67
CA SER A 321 -33.53 8.28 -8.75
C SER A 321 -32.16 8.88 -8.45
N ALA A 322 -31.97 9.47 -7.26
CA ALA A 322 -30.70 10.06 -6.86
C ALA A 322 -29.59 9.00 -6.71
N SER A 323 -29.90 7.85 -6.11
CA SER A 323 -28.96 6.74 -5.94
C SER A 323 -28.52 6.16 -7.28
N THR A 324 -29.44 5.94 -8.21
CA THR A 324 -29.11 5.40 -9.54
C THR A 324 -28.26 6.39 -10.33
N ALA A 325 -28.60 7.69 -10.33
CA ALA A 325 -27.82 8.70 -11.04
C ALA A 325 -26.38 8.81 -10.51
N LEU A 326 -26.19 8.82 -9.18
CA LEU A 326 -24.85 8.83 -8.59
C LEU A 326 -24.10 7.52 -8.89
N MET A 327 -24.78 6.39 -8.83
CA MET A 327 -24.17 5.07 -9.09
C MET A 327 -23.66 4.95 -10.53
N GLU A 328 -24.43 5.40 -11.52
CA GLU A 328 -24.02 5.39 -12.94
C GLU A 328 -22.81 6.31 -13.19
N ALA A 329 -22.80 7.49 -12.57
CA ALA A 329 -21.69 8.43 -12.66
C ALA A 329 -20.42 7.90 -11.96
N ALA A 330 -20.56 7.32 -10.77
CA ALA A 330 -19.47 6.70 -10.03
C ALA A 330 -18.92 5.46 -10.75
N HIS A 331 -19.79 4.64 -11.34
CA HIS A 331 -19.43 3.49 -12.16
C HIS A 331 -18.58 3.90 -13.36
N SER A 332 -19.03 4.91 -14.12
CA SER A 332 -18.27 5.43 -15.27
C SER A 332 -16.87 5.93 -14.86
N LEU A 333 -16.77 6.63 -13.73
CA LEU A 333 -15.48 7.09 -13.19
C LEU A 333 -14.60 5.93 -12.74
N ALA A 334 -15.16 4.93 -12.04
CA ALA A 334 -14.44 3.74 -11.61
C ALA A 334 -13.87 2.96 -12.80
N CYS A 335 -14.68 2.71 -13.85
CA CYS A 335 -14.23 2.07 -15.08
C CYS A 335 -13.07 2.85 -15.74
N LYS A 336 -13.17 4.19 -15.82
CA LYS A 336 -12.07 5.02 -16.33
C LYS A 336 -10.78 4.87 -15.52
N ILE A 337 -10.87 4.86 -14.18
CA ILE A 337 -9.69 4.67 -13.31
C ILE A 337 -9.08 3.28 -13.52
N LEU A 338 -9.93 2.25 -13.61
CA LEU A 338 -9.49 0.89 -13.86
C LEU A 338 -8.78 0.77 -15.22
N ASP A 339 -9.33 1.35 -16.28
CA ASP A 339 -8.71 1.37 -17.61
C ASP A 339 -7.35 2.08 -17.63
N LEU A 340 -7.17 3.12 -16.81
CA LEU A 340 -5.89 3.84 -16.70
C LEU A 340 -4.84 3.04 -15.91
N LEU A 341 -5.27 2.21 -14.95
CA LEU A 341 -4.38 1.37 -14.15
C LEU A 341 -4.04 0.05 -14.85
N GLU A 342 -4.99 -0.52 -15.59
CA GLU A 342 -4.93 -1.86 -16.18
C GLU A 342 -3.65 -2.16 -16.97
N PRO A 343 -3.17 -1.30 -17.90
CA PRO A 343 -2.03 -1.62 -18.76
C PRO A 343 -0.75 -1.87 -17.99
N ARG A 344 -0.66 -1.35 -16.77
CA ARG A 344 0.42 -1.63 -15.85
C ARG A 344 0.01 -2.66 -14.81
N ALA A 345 -1.22 -2.67 -14.33
CA ALA A 345 -1.67 -3.54 -13.24
C ALA A 345 -1.67 -5.01 -13.62
N LEU A 346 -2.12 -5.33 -14.83
CA LEU A 346 -2.34 -6.70 -15.28
C LEU A 346 -1.26 -7.20 -16.25
N PRO A 347 -0.99 -8.51 -16.30
CA PRO A 347 -0.12 -9.11 -17.31
C PRO A 347 -0.60 -8.81 -18.74
N HIS A 348 0.34 -8.73 -19.69
CA HIS A 348 0.07 -8.45 -21.11
C HIS A 348 -0.85 -9.47 -21.80
N GLU A 349 -1.05 -10.64 -21.19
CA GLU A 349 -1.90 -11.72 -21.69
C GLU A 349 -3.39 -11.50 -21.42
N ILE A 350 -3.74 -10.55 -20.54
CA ILE A 350 -5.12 -10.16 -20.28
C ILE A 350 -5.55 -9.11 -21.31
N GLU A 351 -6.70 -9.31 -21.95
CA GLU A 351 -7.25 -8.39 -22.96
C GLU A 351 -7.44 -6.99 -22.36
N ARG A 352 -7.09 -5.94 -23.11
CA ARG A 352 -7.35 -4.56 -22.65
C ARG A 352 -8.84 -4.28 -22.44
N GLY A 353 -9.14 -3.52 -21.39
CA GLY A 353 -10.48 -3.21 -20.90
C GLY A 353 -11.15 -4.39 -20.18
N SER A 354 -10.42 -5.43 -19.78
CA SER A 354 -10.98 -6.55 -19.02
C SER A 354 -11.48 -6.13 -17.65
N LEU A 355 -10.77 -5.21 -16.97
CA LEU A 355 -11.19 -4.69 -15.67
C LEU A 355 -12.49 -3.92 -15.81
N SER A 356 -12.56 -2.90 -16.67
CA SER A 356 -13.76 -2.06 -16.81
C SER A 356 -14.99 -2.84 -17.29
N LYS A 357 -14.80 -3.82 -18.19
CA LYS A 357 -15.89 -4.71 -18.66
C LYS A 357 -16.41 -5.68 -17.58
N SER A 358 -15.66 -5.87 -16.50
CA SER A 358 -16.03 -6.80 -15.44
C SER A 358 -16.99 -6.23 -14.40
N HIS A 359 -17.44 -4.99 -14.55
CA HIS A 359 -18.31 -4.29 -13.61
C HIS A 359 -19.60 -3.89 -14.33
N THR A 360 -20.67 -4.65 -14.19
CA THR A 360 -21.96 -4.28 -14.75
C THR A 360 -22.92 -3.78 -13.67
N LEU A 361 -23.81 -2.87 -14.05
CA LEU A 361 -24.91 -2.40 -13.22
C LEU A 361 -26.21 -3.09 -13.65
N TRP A 362 -26.97 -3.56 -12.67
CA TRP A 362 -28.32 -4.12 -12.82
C TRP A 362 -28.42 -5.39 -13.69
N SER A 363 -27.31 -6.09 -13.91
CA SER A 363 -27.32 -7.42 -14.53
C SER A 363 -27.70 -8.50 -13.52
N ASP A 364 -27.86 -9.75 -13.99
CA ASP A 364 -28.06 -10.93 -13.14
C ASP A 364 -26.80 -11.25 -12.31
N ASP A 365 -25.63 -10.79 -12.75
CA ASP A 365 -24.32 -11.10 -12.19
C ASP A 365 -23.62 -9.90 -11.50
N GLY A 366 -24.22 -8.70 -11.60
CA GLY A 366 -23.66 -7.47 -11.06
C GLY A 366 -23.40 -7.54 -9.54
N GLN A 367 -22.35 -6.87 -9.08
CA GLN A 367 -22.02 -6.78 -7.65
C GLN A 367 -21.71 -5.37 -7.15
N CYS A 368 -21.60 -4.39 -8.05
CA CYS A 368 -21.34 -3.01 -7.66
C CYS A 368 -22.37 -2.53 -6.63
N THR A 369 -21.89 -1.86 -5.59
CA THR A 369 -22.74 -1.45 -4.46
C THR A 369 -22.50 0.02 -4.14
N LEU A 370 -23.57 0.81 -4.06
CA LEU A 370 -23.53 2.15 -3.50
C LEU A 370 -24.01 2.10 -2.05
N ARG A 371 -23.19 2.56 -1.12
CA ARG A 371 -23.50 2.54 0.32
C ARG A 371 -23.55 3.95 0.85
N PHE A 372 -24.70 4.33 1.34
CA PHE A 372 -24.88 5.57 2.08
C PHE A 372 -24.56 5.29 3.55
N LEU A 373 -23.74 6.14 4.16
CA LEU A 373 -23.26 5.99 5.54
C LEU A 373 -23.62 7.23 6.35
N HIS A 374 -24.22 7.00 7.52
CA HIS A 374 -24.44 8.04 8.51
C HIS A 374 -23.79 7.62 9.84
N TYR A 375 -23.04 8.54 10.41
CA TYR A 375 -22.42 8.40 11.72
C TYR A 375 -23.11 9.40 12.66
N PRO A 376 -24.04 8.92 13.51
CA PRO A 376 -24.83 9.79 14.37
C PRO A 376 -23.97 10.70 15.27
N PRO A 377 -24.47 11.89 15.63
CA PRO A 377 -23.87 12.68 16.68
C PRO A 377 -24.09 11.97 18.02
N ALA A 378 -23.24 12.22 18.99
CA ALA A 378 -23.49 11.83 20.37
C ALA A 378 -23.02 12.95 21.32
N PRO A 379 -23.59 13.03 22.54
CA PRO A 379 -23.12 13.96 23.57
C PRO A 379 -21.61 13.86 23.77
N ARG A 380 -20.98 15.01 24.13
CA ARG A 380 -19.53 15.08 24.37
C ARG A 380 -19.05 13.99 25.34
N ALA A 381 -19.78 13.77 26.43
CA ALA A 381 -19.46 12.75 27.43
C ALA A 381 -19.46 11.34 26.83
N ASP A 382 -20.43 11.04 25.97
CA ASP A 382 -20.53 9.73 25.31
C ASP A 382 -19.40 9.52 24.30
N ILE A 383 -19.02 10.55 23.53
CA ILE A 383 -17.87 10.44 22.60
C ILE A 383 -16.55 10.26 23.36
N ILE A 384 -16.35 10.94 24.50
CA ILE A 384 -15.17 10.73 25.34
C ILE A 384 -15.13 9.28 25.83
N ARG A 385 -16.21 8.81 26.45
CA ARG A 385 -16.30 7.43 26.94
C ARG A 385 -16.09 6.40 25.83
N LEU A 386 -16.76 6.57 24.69
CA LEU A 386 -16.62 5.65 23.55
C LEU A 386 -15.18 5.62 23.02
N ARG A 387 -14.47 6.75 23.00
CA ARG A 387 -13.04 6.80 22.63
C ARG A 387 -12.18 6.04 23.63
N GLU A 388 -12.41 6.22 24.92
CA GLU A 388 -11.69 5.50 26.00
C GLU A 388 -11.95 3.99 25.94
N ASP A 389 -13.18 3.59 25.62
CA ASP A 389 -13.61 2.21 25.41
C ASP A 389 -13.11 1.63 24.06
N GLY A 390 -12.39 2.40 23.25
CA GLY A 390 -11.77 1.95 21.98
C GLY A 390 -12.74 1.86 20.78
N HIS A 391 -13.91 2.49 20.85
CA HIS A 391 -14.85 2.53 19.74
C HIS A 391 -14.40 3.44 18.60
N TRP A 392 -14.82 3.06 17.40
CA TRP A 392 -14.60 3.80 16.16
C TRP A 392 -15.93 4.10 15.48
N ARG A 393 -15.96 5.16 14.68
CA ARG A 393 -17.05 5.37 13.73
C ARG A 393 -17.06 4.23 12.70
N ALA A 394 -15.89 3.85 12.21
CA ALA A 394 -15.65 2.57 11.54
C ALA A 394 -14.23 2.07 11.89
N GLY A 395 -14.11 0.84 12.38
CA GLY A 395 -12.80 0.24 12.70
C GLY A 395 -11.92 0.01 11.47
N ALA A 396 -10.62 -0.23 11.69
CA ALA A 396 -9.65 -0.52 10.63
C ALA A 396 -10.05 -1.75 9.81
N HIS A 397 -10.07 -1.61 8.48
CA HIS A 397 -10.38 -2.67 7.52
C HIS A 397 -9.84 -2.34 6.11
N THR A 398 -9.90 -3.29 5.20
CA THR A 398 -9.76 -3.08 3.75
C THR A 398 -11.10 -3.29 3.03
N ASP A 399 -11.22 -2.77 1.82
CA ASP A 399 -12.39 -2.97 0.97
C ASP A 399 -12.19 -4.15 0.01
N TRP A 400 -13.25 -4.91 -0.25
CA TRP A 400 -13.18 -6.10 -1.12
C TRP A 400 -13.45 -5.80 -2.61
N ALA A 401 -13.57 -4.52 -2.98
CA ALA A 401 -13.79 -4.09 -4.36
C ALA A 401 -12.49 -4.08 -5.17
N ASN A 402 -12.56 -3.76 -6.46
CA ASN A 402 -11.37 -3.40 -7.22
C ASN A 402 -10.91 -1.97 -6.86
N VAL A 403 -11.85 -1.03 -6.90
CA VAL A 403 -11.68 0.33 -6.37
C VAL A 403 -12.93 0.74 -5.60
N THR A 404 -12.75 1.58 -4.58
CA THR A 404 -13.85 2.25 -3.87
C THR A 404 -13.75 3.75 -4.14
N LEU A 405 -14.87 4.36 -4.52
CA LEU A 405 -15.00 5.81 -4.65
C LEU A 405 -15.78 6.33 -3.44
N LEU A 406 -15.16 7.17 -2.63
CA LEU A 406 -15.76 7.75 -1.44
C LEU A 406 -16.03 9.24 -1.65
N PHE A 407 -17.31 9.58 -1.56
CA PHE A 407 -17.83 10.94 -1.58
C PHE A 407 -17.92 11.45 -0.13
N GLN A 408 -17.35 12.63 0.12
CA GLN A 408 -17.34 13.30 1.42
C GLN A 408 -17.68 14.79 1.24
N ARG A 409 -18.40 15.37 2.20
CA ARG A 409 -18.56 16.83 2.28
C ARG A 409 -17.37 17.45 3.03
N ALA A 410 -17.13 18.74 2.84
CA ALA A 410 -15.97 19.44 3.40
C ALA A 410 -15.83 19.29 4.93
N GLU A 411 -16.97 19.26 5.61
CA GLU A 411 -17.08 19.09 7.06
C GLU A 411 -16.92 17.63 7.53
N ASP A 412 -17.12 16.64 6.66
CA ASP A 412 -17.20 15.21 7.00
C ASP A 412 -15.82 14.53 7.14
N LYS A 413 -15.01 15.08 8.04
CA LYS A 413 -13.66 14.61 8.39
C LYS A 413 -13.65 13.29 9.19
N GLY A 414 -12.45 12.73 9.35
CA GLY A 414 -12.18 11.59 10.22
C GLY A 414 -11.84 10.28 9.51
N LEU A 415 -11.83 10.26 8.17
CA LEU A 415 -11.24 9.14 7.44
C LEU A 415 -9.72 9.16 7.63
N GLU A 416 -9.15 7.99 7.91
CA GLU A 416 -7.72 7.78 8.01
C GLU A 416 -7.32 6.52 7.24
N CYS A 417 -6.19 6.55 6.53
CA CYS A 417 -5.60 5.38 5.85
C CYS A 417 -4.22 5.07 6.42
N CYS A 418 -3.88 3.80 6.56
CA CYS A 418 -2.55 3.36 6.92
C CYS A 418 -1.69 3.30 5.66
N ALA A 419 -0.87 4.32 5.42
CA ALA A 419 0.01 4.36 4.26
C ALA A 419 1.08 3.27 4.41
N ASN A 420 1.10 2.33 3.47
CA ASN A 420 2.08 1.24 3.33
C ASN A 420 2.12 0.20 4.48
N PRO A 421 1.15 -0.74 4.56
CA PRO A 421 1.10 -1.78 5.59
C PRO A 421 2.09 -2.94 5.36
N ARG A 422 2.69 -3.09 4.15
CA ARG A 422 3.55 -4.25 3.82
C ARG A 422 5.01 -4.09 4.27
N VAL A 423 5.57 -2.89 4.22
CA VAL A 423 6.91 -2.58 4.83
C VAL A 423 6.87 -2.71 6.36
N VAL A 424 5.65 -2.80 6.91
CA VAL A 424 5.36 -2.60 8.32
C VAL A 424 4.79 -3.87 8.96
N ALA A 425 4.52 -4.93 8.18
CA ALA A 425 4.24 -6.25 8.74
C ALA A 425 5.45 -6.81 9.53
N GLU A 426 6.67 -6.32 9.26
CA GLU A 426 7.89 -6.66 9.99
C GLU A 426 8.43 -5.49 10.85
N SER A 427 8.27 -4.23 10.42
CA SER A 427 8.63 -3.05 11.24
C SER A 427 7.39 -2.53 11.98
N LYS A 428 7.41 -2.33 13.30
CA LYS A 428 6.22 -1.86 14.05
C LYS A 428 5.84 -0.37 13.79
N ASP A 429 6.31 0.26 12.71
CA ASP A 429 6.16 1.71 12.44
C ASP A 429 4.99 2.00 11.48
N TYR A 430 3.76 1.77 11.96
CA TYR A 430 2.55 2.01 11.17
C TYR A 430 2.11 3.46 11.24
N ARG A 431 1.88 4.05 10.06
CA ARG A 431 1.53 5.47 9.92
C ARG A 431 0.13 5.62 9.36
N TRP A 432 -0.79 6.02 10.24
CA TRP A 432 -2.13 6.44 9.85
C TRP A 432 -2.09 7.88 9.35
N VAL A 433 -2.77 8.18 8.26
CA VAL A 433 -2.75 9.50 7.61
C VAL A 433 -4.19 9.98 7.49
N GLU A 434 -4.46 11.23 7.86
CA GLU A 434 -5.79 11.80 7.66
C GLU A 434 -6.07 12.00 6.15
N VAL A 435 -7.22 11.48 5.70
CA VAL A 435 -7.70 11.69 4.34
C VAL A 435 -8.78 12.76 4.39
N ASN A 436 -8.34 14.01 4.37
CA ASN A 436 -9.23 15.17 4.46
C ASN A 436 -10.02 15.36 3.16
N PRO A 437 -11.33 15.71 3.24
CA PRO A 437 -12.11 16.04 2.06
C PRO A 437 -11.46 17.17 1.25
N VAL A 438 -11.40 16.99 -0.07
CA VAL A 438 -10.90 17.99 -1.02
C VAL A 438 -12.09 18.55 -1.78
N GLU A 439 -12.11 19.86 -1.97
CA GLU A 439 -13.15 20.53 -2.77
C GLU A 439 -13.17 19.94 -4.19
N TRP A 440 -14.34 19.53 -4.67
CA TRP A 440 -14.50 18.84 -5.97
C TRP A 440 -13.70 17.54 -6.12
N GLY A 441 -13.25 16.97 -5.00
CA GLY A 441 -12.45 15.75 -4.95
C GLY A 441 -13.30 14.54 -4.58
N ILE A 442 -12.96 13.39 -5.18
CA ILE A 442 -13.48 12.09 -4.78
C ILE A 442 -12.29 11.26 -4.29
N THR A 443 -12.35 10.80 -3.05
CA THR A 443 -11.34 9.89 -2.50
C THR A 443 -11.50 8.53 -3.16
N VAL A 444 -10.40 7.93 -3.59
CA VAL A 444 -10.36 6.61 -4.22
C VAL A 444 -9.33 5.75 -3.50
N ASN A 445 -9.72 4.52 -3.18
CA ASN A 445 -8.79 3.50 -2.70
C ASN A 445 -8.86 2.24 -3.54
N ILE A 446 -7.70 1.59 -3.66
CA ILE A 446 -7.59 0.24 -4.21
C ILE A 446 -8.20 -0.72 -3.18
N GLY A 447 -8.95 -1.71 -3.67
CA GLY A 447 -9.47 -2.79 -2.84
C GLY A 447 -8.77 -4.13 -3.12
N ASP A 448 -9.07 -5.10 -2.27
CA ASP A 448 -8.35 -6.38 -2.20
C ASP A 448 -8.48 -7.20 -3.48
N MET A 449 -9.60 -7.04 -4.21
CA MET A 449 -9.82 -7.73 -5.47
C MET A 449 -8.81 -7.28 -6.53
N LEU A 450 -8.56 -5.97 -6.63
CA LEU A 450 -7.59 -5.42 -7.59
C LEU A 450 -6.15 -5.66 -7.12
N ALA A 451 -5.91 -5.63 -5.81
CA ALA A 451 -4.63 -6.03 -5.24
C ALA A 451 -4.31 -7.49 -5.61
N ARG A 452 -5.28 -8.41 -5.54
CA ARG A 452 -5.11 -9.80 -5.99
C ARG A 452 -4.90 -9.89 -7.50
N TRP A 453 -5.73 -9.19 -8.28
CA TRP A 453 -5.68 -9.26 -9.74
C TRP A 453 -4.37 -8.72 -10.31
N SER A 454 -3.77 -7.76 -9.61
CA SER A 454 -2.46 -7.18 -9.95
C SER A 454 -1.28 -7.91 -9.31
N ASP A 455 -1.46 -9.12 -8.81
CA ASP A 455 -0.39 -9.91 -8.16
C ASP A 455 0.31 -9.12 -7.03
N GLY A 456 -0.50 -8.40 -6.25
CA GLY A 456 -0.05 -7.59 -5.14
C GLY A 456 0.68 -6.30 -5.52
N ARG A 457 0.72 -5.91 -6.80
CA ARG A 457 1.39 -4.69 -7.25
C ARG A 457 0.64 -3.42 -6.84
N LEU A 458 -0.70 -3.46 -6.85
CA LEU A 458 -1.54 -2.36 -6.35
C LEU A 458 -1.95 -2.60 -4.90
N TYR A 459 -1.93 -1.55 -4.08
CA TYR A 459 -2.03 -1.69 -2.62
C TYR A 459 -3.43 -1.43 -2.10
N SER A 460 -4.09 -2.50 -1.63
CA SER A 460 -5.27 -2.34 -0.77
C SER A 460 -4.83 -2.03 0.65
N ASN A 461 -5.09 -0.80 1.10
CA ASN A 461 -4.60 -0.32 2.39
C ASN A 461 -5.70 -0.25 3.45
N LEU A 462 -5.29 -0.51 4.69
CA LEU A 462 -6.14 -0.38 5.86
C LEU A 462 -6.65 1.06 5.97
N HIS A 463 -7.92 1.20 6.28
CA HIS A 463 -8.52 2.50 6.54
C HIS A 463 -9.58 2.38 7.64
N ARG A 464 -9.84 3.51 8.32
CA ARG A 464 -10.76 3.61 9.44
C ARG A 464 -11.44 4.98 9.45
N VAL A 465 -12.52 5.10 10.22
CA VAL A 465 -13.15 6.39 10.51
C VAL A 465 -13.06 6.62 12.02
N ARG A 466 -12.26 7.62 12.41
CA ARG A 466 -12.07 7.98 13.82
C ARG A 466 -13.31 8.61 14.45
N MET A 467 -13.36 8.55 15.77
CA MET A 467 -14.29 9.38 16.53
C MET A 467 -13.94 10.87 16.38
N PRO A 468 -14.90 11.80 16.55
CA PRO A 468 -14.63 13.23 16.50
C PRO A 468 -13.56 13.66 17.53
N LYS A 469 -12.69 14.60 17.12
CA LYS A 469 -11.70 15.26 18.00
C LYS A 469 -12.42 16.27 18.91
N ASP A 470 -11.78 16.69 20.00
CA ASP A 470 -12.40 17.58 21.00
C ASP A 470 -12.90 18.92 20.41
N ALA A 471 -12.19 19.47 19.42
CA ALA A 471 -12.59 20.67 18.68
C ALA A 471 -13.79 20.46 17.74
N GLU A 472 -14.21 19.21 17.52
CA GLU A 472 -15.30 18.81 16.65
C GLU A 472 -16.57 18.41 17.44
N LEU A 473 -16.52 18.50 18.78
CA LEU A 473 -17.61 18.08 19.68
C LEU A 473 -18.59 19.18 20.05
N ASP A 474 -18.35 20.44 19.65
CA ASP A 474 -19.22 21.56 20.01
C ASP A 474 -19.54 22.45 18.78
N PRO A 475 -20.77 22.38 18.24
CA PRO A 475 -21.82 21.41 18.59
C PRO A 475 -21.47 19.98 18.07
N PRO A 476 -21.97 18.90 18.71
CA PRO A 476 -21.87 17.55 18.16
C PRO A 476 -22.58 17.47 16.81
N ARG A 477 -21.95 16.82 15.84
CA ARG A 477 -22.48 16.73 14.47
C ARG A 477 -22.44 15.32 13.90
N SER A 478 -23.47 15.02 13.11
CA SER A 478 -23.48 13.89 12.21
C SER A 478 -22.30 13.96 11.25
N ARG A 479 -21.82 12.80 10.82
CA ARG A 479 -20.99 12.69 9.61
C ARG A 479 -21.73 11.88 8.56
N PHE A 480 -21.65 12.30 7.30
CA PHE A 480 -22.18 11.56 6.17
C PHE A 480 -21.07 11.20 5.18
N SER A 481 -21.22 10.07 4.50
CA SER A 481 -20.40 9.74 3.34
C SER A 481 -21.13 8.75 2.45
N ILE A 482 -20.80 8.73 1.17
CA ILE A 482 -21.35 7.75 0.23
C ILE A 482 -20.16 7.01 -0.38
N ALA A 483 -20.17 5.68 -0.33
CA ALA A 483 -19.12 4.84 -0.87
C ALA A 483 -19.66 4.00 -2.04
N PHE A 484 -19.05 4.12 -3.21
CA PHE A 484 -19.32 3.26 -4.35
C PHE A 484 -18.23 2.20 -4.48
N PHE A 485 -18.60 0.94 -4.32
CA PHE A 485 -17.73 -0.21 -4.40
C PHE A 485 -17.79 -0.81 -5.81
N ALA A 486 -16.72 -0.63 -6.60
CA ALA A 486 -16.60 -1.25 -7.92
C ALA A 486 -16.16 -2.71 -7.78
N GLN A 487 -17.10 -3.57 -7.45
CA GLN A 487 -16.92 -5.03 -7.40
C GLN A 487 -17.17 -5.65 -8.77
N SER A 488 -16.30 -6.57 -9.19
CA SER A 488 -16.54 -7.32 -10.42
C SER A 488 -17.76 -8.21 -10.31
N ASP A 489 -18.37 -8.51 -11.44
CA ASP A 489 -19.52 -9.40 -11.57
C ASP A 489 -19.17 -10.81 -11.06
N LYS A 490 -20.12 -11.52 -10.45
CA LYS A 490 -19.83 -12.73 -9.65
C LYS A 490 -19.03 -13.78 -10.41
N LYS A 491 -19.31 -13.96 -11.71
CA LYS A 491 -18.67 -14.97 -12.57
C LYS A 491 -17.34 -14.49 -13.18
N THR A 492 -16.97 -13.24 -12.99
CA THR A 492 -15.66 -12.72 -13.43
C THR A 492 -14.56 -13.54 -12.80
N LEU A 493 -13.68 -14.11 -13.63
CA LEU A 493 -12.55 -14.88 -13.17
C LEU A 493 -11.35 -13.96 -12.90
N ILE A 494 -10.99 -13.83 -11.63
CA ILE A 494 -9.78 -13.11 -11.19
C ILE A 494 -8.60 -14.04 -11.45
N LYS A 495 -7.78 -13.68 -12.43
CA LYS A 495 -6.55 -14.41 -12.78
C LYS A 495 -5.36 -13.71 -12.14
N SER A 496 -4.44 -14.50 -11.62
CA SER A 496 -3.22 -14.08 -10.94
C SER A 496 -2.10 -14.99 -11.45
N GLN A 497 -0.89 -14.46 -11.63
CA GLN A 497 0.27 -15.29 -11.91
C GLN A 497 0.68 -16.11 -10.68
N ASP A 498 0.39 -15.57 -9.50
CA ASP A 498 0.92 -16.03 -8.22
C ASP A 498 -0.08 -16.88 -7.41
N SER A 499 -1.31 -17.01 -7.89
CA SER A 499 -2.40 -17.67 -7.18
C SER A 499 -3.40 -18.31 -8.12
N GLU A 500 -4.01 -19.40 -7.66
CA GLU A 500 -5.08 -20.08 -8.39
C GLU A 500 -6.23 -19.11 -8.76
N PRO A 501 -6.75 -19.19 -10.00
CA PRO A 501 -7.89 -18.39 -10.42
C PRO A 501 -9.11 -18.60 -9.51
N ILE A 502 -9.82 -17.52 -9.21
CA ILE A 502 -11.03 -17.53 -8.37
C ILE A 502 -12.08 -16.61 -8.97
N THR A 503 -13.36 -16.98 -8.89
CA THR A 503 -14.43 -16.06 -9.32
C THR A 503 -14.58 -14.91 -8.32
N ALA A 504 -14.99 -13.72 -8.77
CA ALA A 504 -15.24 -12.59 -7.89
C ALA A 504 -16.31 -12.90 -6.82
N GLY A 505 -17.32 -13.69 -7.19
CA GLY A 505 -18.34 -14.18 -6.28
C GLY A 505 -17.78 -15.09 -5.18
N ASP A 506 -16.95 -16.07 -5.54
CA ASP A 506 -16.30 -16.97 -4.58
C ASP A 506 -15.30 -16.23 -3.69
N TYR A 507 -14.61 -15.23 -4.25
CA TYR A 507 -13.71 -14.35 -3.51
C TYR A 507 -14.47 -13.55 -2.44
N ILE A 508 -15.58 -12.91 -2.79
CA ILE A 508 -16.41 -12.20 -1.80
C ILE A 508 -16.95 -13.18 -0.75
N MET A 509 -17.41 -14.37 -1.16
CA MET A 509 -17.92 -15.38 -0.22
C MET A 509 -16.83 -15.96 0.69
N SER A 510 -15.57 -16.03 0.25
CA SER A 510 -14.46 -16.36 1.13
C SER A 510 -14.32 -15.27 2.19
N ARG A 511 -14.23 -14.00 1.80
CA ARG A 511 -14.12 -12.85 2.73
C ARG A 511 -15.28 -12.71 3.71
N VAL A 512 -16.50 -13.01 3.27
CA VAL A 512 -17.68 -13.10 4.14
C VAL A 512 -17.48 -14.18 5.21
N ARG A 513 -17.24 -15.44 4.83
CA ARG A 513 -17.07 -16.56 5.77
C ARG A 513 -15.99 -16.26 6.80
N SER A 514 -14.85 -15.82 6.29
CA SER A 514 -13.68 -15.33 6.97
C SER A 514 -13.96 -14.27 8.07
N ASN A 515 -14.76 -13.24 7.77
CA ASN A 515 -15.12 -12.21 8.74
C ASN A 515 -16.19 -12.66 9.74
N PHE A 516 -17.09 -13.57 9.36
CA PHE A 516 -18.14 -14.08 10.27
C PHE A 516 -17.64 -15.20 11.19
N GLU A 517 -16.72 -16.06 10.74
CA GLU A 517 -16.07 -17.08 11.57
C GLU A 517 -15.20 -16.45 12.68
N ALA A 518 -14.59 -15.28 12.42
CA ALA A 518 -13.89 -14.51 13.44
C ALA A 518 -14.81 -13.95 14.55
N ASN A 519 -16.10 -13.78 14.24
CA ASN A 519 -17.12 -13.28 15.18
C ASN A 519 -17.82 -14.42 15.97
N PHE A 520 -17.60 -15.68 15.60
CA PHE A 520 -18.05 -16.85 16.36
C PHE A 520 -16.85 -17.60 16.96
N LYS A 521 -16.32 -17.09 18.07
CA LYS A 521 -15.67 -17.94 19.08
C LYS A 521 -16.42 -17.78 20.40
N TYR A 522 -17.01 -18.91 20.82
CA TYR A 522 -17.81 -19.19 22.02
C TYR A 522 -17.12 -18.75 23.34
N PRO A 523 -17.89 -18.61 24.45
CA PRO A 523 -17.59 -17.75 25.62
C PRO A 523 -16.29 -18.04 26.36
#